data_AF-A0A388P7D7-F1
#
_entry.id   AF-A0A388P7D7-F1
#
_cell.length_a   1.000
_cell.length_b   1.000
_cell.length_c   1.000
_cell.angle_alpha   90.00
_cell.angle_beta   90.00
_cell.angle_gamma   90.00
#
_symmetry.space_group_name_H-M   'P 1'
#
loop_
_entity.id
_entity.type
_entity.pdbx_description
1 polymer ?
#
loop_
_entity_poly.entity_id
_entity_poly.type
_entity_poly.pdbx_seq_one_letter_code
_entity_poly.pdbx_strand_id
1 'polypeptide(L)'
;MINADKVRLTGSKEEDKTYMFYTGWVGTAYRRTAAAMRERRPEFIVTHAVKGMLPKNRLANAMLLKLRVYAGDKHDQAANNPQPFPRLRRSNRPYPFFNERQVLRYPCRRPS
;
A
#
# COMPACT_ATOMS: atom_id res chain seq x y z
N MET A 1 10.77 -3.23 -5.86
CA MET A 1 10.30 -2.17 -4.96
C MET A 1 11.34 -1.99 -3.86
N ILE A 2 11.86 -0.77 -3.73
CA ILE A 2 12.83 -0.39 -2.69
C ILE A 2 12.11 0.27 -1.50
N ASN A 3 12.76 0.42 -0.35
CA ASN A 3 12.25 1.13 0.83
C ASN A 3 11.00 0.54 1.50
N ALA A 4 10.94 -0.79 1.67
CA ALA A 4 9.83 -1.41 2.40
C ALA A 4 9.76 -0.98 3.88
N ASP A 5 10.89 -0.58 4.48
CA ASP A 5 10.92 -0.07 5.87
C ASP A 5 10.13 1.22 6.04
N LYS A 6 10.20 2.11 5.05
CA LYS A 6 9.62 3.47 5.11
C LYS A 6 8.13 3.51 4.76
N VAL A 7 7.49 2.34 4.62
CA VAL A 7 6.05 2.25 4.32
C VAL A 7 5.27 2.95 5.43
N ARG A 8 4.33 3.82 5.10
CA ARG A 8 3.51 4.51 6.11
C ARG A 8 2.17 3.79 6.24
N LEU A 9 1.90 3.28 7.43
CA LEU A 9 0.56 2.85 7.82
C LEU A 9 -0.20 4.05 8.39
N THR A 10 -1.50 4.11 8.16
CA THR A 10 -2.34 5.24 8.59
C THR A 10 -3.01 4.93 9.94
N GLY A 11 -3.10 5.91 10.84
CA GLY A 11 -3.77 5.75 12.14
C GLY A 11 -3.04 4.74 13.04
N SER A 12 -3.79 4.05 13.91
CA SER A 12 -3.28 3.06 14.88
C SER A 12 -3.05 1.65 14.31
N LYS A 13 -3.08 1.50 12.98
CA LYS A 13 -2.94 0.20 12.29
C LYS A 13 -1.61 -0.51 12.54
N GLU A 14 -0.60 0.19 13.03
CA GLU A 14 0.70 -0.39 13.36
C GLU A 14 0.62 -1.32 14.57
N GLU A 15 -0.25 -1.00 15.52
CA GLU A 15 -0.45 -1.74 16.77
C GLU A 15 -1.62 -2.71 16.62
N ASP A 16 -2.74 -2.25 16.06
CA ASP A 16 -3.99 -3.03 15.99
C ASP A 16 -3.91 -4.22 15.03
N LYS A 17 -3.12 -4.09 13.96
CA LYS A 17 -3.09 -5.10 12.89
C LYS A 17 -2.26 -6.30 13.33
N THR A 18 -2.92 -7.44 13.49
CA THR A 18 -2.28 -8.70 13.86
C THR A 18 -2.26 -9.69 12.69
N TYR A 19 -1.09 -10.23 12.39
CA TYR A 19 -0.88 -11.34 11.45
C TYR A 19 -0.93 -12.67 12.20
N MET A 20 -1.73 -13.62 11.70
CA MET A 20 -1.83 -14.97 12.24
C MET A 20 -1.08 -15.97 11.37
N PHE A 21 -0.33 -16.86 12.00
CA PHE A 21 0.40 -17.95 11.37
C PHE A 21 0.03 -19.27 12.02
N TYR A 22 -0.13 -20.30 11.20
CA TYR A 22 -0.43 -21.66 11.65
C TYR A 22 0.58 -22.62 11.03
N THR A 23 1.15 -23.52 11.84
CA THR A 23 2.21 -24.45 11.39
C THR A 23 1.67 -25.79 10.92
N GLY A 24 0.40 -26.10 11.17
CA GLY A 24 -0.21 -27.40 10.85
C GLY A 24 -0.32 -28.33 12.06
N TRP A 25 0.45 -28.09 13.12
CA TRP A 25 0.39 -28.87 14.37
C TRP A 25 -0.69 -28.36 15.32
N VAL A 26 -1.39 -29.28 15.98
CA VAL A 26 -2.46 -28.96 16.93
C VAL A 26 -1.91 -28.03 18.04
N GLY A 27 -2.61 -26.93 18.32
CA GLY A 27 -2.25 -25.98 19.39
C GLY A 27 -1.21 -24.92 19.02
N THR A 28 -0.62 -24.97 17.81
CA THR A 28 0.45 -24.02 17.43
C THR A 28 -0.06 -22.91 16.50
N ALA A 29 -0.56 -21.83 17.10
CA ALA A 29 -0.92 -20.60 16.39
C ALA A 29 -0.09 -19.42 16.89
N TYR A 30 0.60 -18.73 15.98
CA TYR A 30 1.40 -17.56 16.31
C TYR A 30 0.73 -16.30 15.82
N ARG A 31 0.70 -15.27 16.66
CA ARG A 31 0.21 -13.94 16.32
C ARG A 31 1.33 -12.92 16.45
N ARG A 32 1.46 -12.03 15.47
CA ARG A 32 2.45 -10.95 15.47
C ARG A 32 1.79 -9.66 15.03
N THR A 33 2.04 -8.57 15.75
CA THR A 33 1.56 -7.23 15.38
C THR A 33 2.32 -6.71 14.16
N ALA A 34 1.77 -5.70 13.50
CA ALA A 34 2.43 -5.06 12.35
C ALA A 34 3.73 -4.36 12.76
N ALA A 35 3.78 -3.75 13.95
CA ALA A 35 5.01 -3.19 14.54
C ALA A 35 6.12 -4.25 14.65
N ALA A 36 5.84 -5.39 15.29
CA ALA A 36 6.81 -6.48 15.43
C ALA A 36 7.23 -7.07 14.07
N MET A 37 6.33 -7.08 13.08
CA MET A 37 6.65 -7.57 11.75
C MET A 37 7.53 -6.59 10.96
N ARG A 38 7.39 -5.28 11.21
CA ARG A 38 8.22 -4.24 10.59
C ARG A 38 9.67 -4.36 11.04
N GLU A 39 9.91 -4.55 12.34
CA GLU A 39 11.26 -4.73 12.88
C GLU A 39 11.94 -5.99 12.33
N ARG A 40 11.18 -7.09 12.21
CA ARG A 40 11.76 -8.38 11.84
C ARG A 40 11.89 -8.56 10.32
N ARG A 41 10.83 -8.25 9.57
CA ARG A 41 10.69 -8.54 8.13
C ARG A 41 9.76 -7.50 7.48
N PRO A 42 10.24 -6.28 7.21
CA PRO A 42 9.46 -5.21 6.59
C PRO A 42 8.92 -5.60 5.20
N GLU A 43 9.67 -6.41 4.45
CA GLU A 43 9.32 -6.91 3.12
C GLU A 43 8.03 -7.75 3.11
N PHE A 44 7.76 -8.46 4.21
CA PHE A 44 6.58 -9.30 4.34
C PHE A 44 5.30 -8.48 4.31
N ILE A 45 5.29 -7.29 4.93
CA ILE A 45 4.09 -6.44 5.01
C ILE A 45 3.60 -6.08 3.60
N VAL A 46 4.52 -5.69 2.72
CA VAL A 46 4.24 -5.32 1.33
C VAL A 46 3.86 -6.55 0.52
N THR A 47 4.65 -7.61 0.59
CA THR A 47 4.42 -8.83 -0.20
C THR A 47 3.10 -9.50 0.14
N HIS A 48 2.76 -9.55 1.43
CA HIS A 48 1.48 -10.08 1.91
C HIS A 48 0.29 -9.23 1.45
N ALA A 49 0.43 -7.90 1.40
CA ALA A 49 -0.62 -7.02 0.90
C ALA A 49 -0.86 -7.25 -0.60
N VAL A 50 0.19 -7.27 -1.41
CA VAL A 50 0.09 -7.53 -2.86
C VAL A 50 -0.51 -8.91 -3.13
N LYS A 51 -0.07 -9.93 -2.38
CA LYS A 51 -0.65 -11.28 -2.47
C LYS A 51 -2.17 -11.28 -2.25
N GLY A 52 -2.65 -10.48 -1.29
CA GLY A 52 -4.07 -10.36 -1.00
C GLY A 52 -4.87 -9.58 -2.05
N MET A 53 -4.23 -8.69 -2.81
CA MET A 53 -4.86 -7.93 -3.90
C MET A 53 -4.94 -8.72 -5.21
N LEU A 54 -4.08 -9.73 -5.39
CA LEU A 54 -4.08 -10.56 -6.59
C LEU A 54 -5.23 -11.58 -6.57
N PRO A 55 -5.78 -11.93 -7.76
CA PRO A 55 -6.77 -12.99 -7.87
C PRO A 55 -6.15 -14.34 -7.45
N LYS A 56 -6.90 -15.18 -6.74
CA LYS A 56 -6.39 -16.46 -6.24
C LYS A 56 -6.31 -17.51 -7.35
N ASN A 57 -5.27 -17.43 -8.18
CA ASN A 57 -4.99 -18.37 -9.26
C ASN A 57 -3.50 -18.77 -9.31
N ARG A 58 -3.15 -19.76 -10.14
CA ARG A 58 -1.75 -20.21 -10.31
C ARG A 58 -0.84 -19.10 -10.85
N LEU A 59 -1.39 -18.24 -11.71
CA LEU A 59 -0.67 -17.11 -12.30
C LEU A 59 -0.26 -16.07 -11.25
N ALA A 60 -1.08 -15.82 -10.23
CA ALA A 60 -0.77 -14.87 -9.17
C ALA A 60 0.50 -15.25 -8.41
N ASN A 61 0.75 -16.55 -8.19
CA ASN A 61 2.01 -17.00 -7.60
C ASN A 61 3.21 -16.69 -8.51
N ALA A 62 3.07 -16.88 -9.83
CA ALA A 62 4.12 -16.53 -10.78
C ALA A 62 4.36 -15.01 -10.85
N MET A 63 3.31 -14.19 -10.74
CA MET A 63 3.42 -12.73 -10.64
C MET A 63 4.10 -12.31 -9.35
N LEU A 64 3.80 -12.98 -8.23
CA LEU A 64 4.40 -12.68 -6.94
C LEU A 64 5.90 -12.98 -6.93
N LEU A 65 6.36 -14.03 -7.61
CA LEU A 65 7.78 -14.35 -7.73
C LEU A 65 8.58 -13.26 -8.47
N LYS A 66 7.95 -12.57 -9.42
CA LYS A 66 8.55 -11.44 -10.15
C LYS A 66 8.67 -10.19 -9.29
N LEU A 67 7.86 -10.07 -8.22
CA LEU A 67 7.97 -8.97 -7.28
C LEU A 67 9.21 -9.17 -6.37
N ARG A 68 10.13 -8.21 -6.42
CA ARG A 68 11.28 -8.12 -5.50
C ARG A 68 11.06 -6.94 -4.59
N VAL A 69 11.05 -7.18 -3.28
CA VAL A 69 10.86 -6.15 -2.25
C VAL A 69 12.14 -6.09 -1.44
N TYR A 70 12.72 -4.92 -1.31
CA TYR A 70 13.92 -4.68 -0.50
C TYR A 70 13.57 -3.75 0.65
N ALA A 71 14.07 -4.07 1.84
CA ALA A 71 13.95 -3.25 3.04
C ALA A 71 14.54 -1.83 2.81
N GLY A 72 15.80 -1.77 2.36
CA GLY A 72 16.55 -0.53 2.15
C GLY A 72 16.52 0.06 0.74
N ASP A 73 17.40 1.04 0.52
CA ASP A 73 17.56 1.77 -0.73
C ASP A 73 18.42 1.02 -1.78
N LYS A 74 19.19 0.01 -1.36
CA LYS A 74 20.08 -0.77 -2.23
C LYS A 74 19.36 -1.99 -2.82
N HIS A 75 19.61 -2.27 -4.10
CA HIS A 75 19.07 -3.41 -4.82
C HIS A 75 20.14 -4.00 -5.75
N ASP A 76 20.25 -5.33 -5.81
CA ASP A 76 21.30 -6.03 -6.59
C ASP A 76 20.94 -6.25 -8.07
N GLN A 77 19.87 -5.59 -8.56
CA GLN A 77 19.37 -5.76 -9.92
C GLN A 77 20.02 -4.77 -10.90
N ALA A 78 21.33 -4.86 -11.05
CA ALA A 78 22.11 -3.95 -11.89
C ALA A 78 21.73 -4.00 -13.38
N ALA A 79 21.20 -5.12 -13.88
CA ALA A 79 20.86 -5.31 -15.30
C ALA A 79 19.48 -4.76 -15.71
N ASN A 80 18.59 -4.52 -14.75
CA ASN A 80 17.24 -4.04 -15.05
C ASN A 80 17.25 -2.51 -14.97
N ASN A 81 17.09 -1.81 -16.09
CA ASN A 81 16.99 -0.35 -16.11
C ASN A 81 15.59 0.09 -15.59
N PRO A 82 15.41 0.44 -14.31
CA PRO A 82 14.10 0.65 -13.74
C PRO A 82 13.66 2.07 -14.08
N GLN A 83 12.56 2.21 -14.82
CA GLN A 83 11.94 3.52 -15.02
C GLN A 83 11.30 3.98 -13.69
N PRO A 84 11.66 5.16 -13.16
CA PRO A 84 11.10 5.66 -11.92
C PRO A 84 9.60 5.94 -12.13
N PHE A 85 8.75 5.26 -11.37
CA PHE A 85 7.31 5.52 -11.44
C PHE A 85 7.02 6.91 -10.85
N PRO A 86 6.28 7.78 -11.58
CA PRO A 86 6.01 9.12 -11.09
C PRO A 86 5.19 9.04 -9.79
N ARG A 87 5.68 9.71 -8.75
CA ARG A 87 4.93 9.83 -7.50
C ARG A 87 3.70 10.68 -7.79
N LEU A 88 2.54 10.04 -7.93
CA LEU A 88 1.26 10.75 -8.07
C LEU A 88 1.14 11.75 -6.92
N ARG A 89 1.11 13.05 -7.26
CA ARG A 89 0.95 14.13 -6.30
C ARG A 89 -0.41 13.90 -5.63
N ARG A 90 -0.44 13.54 -4.33
CA ARG A 90 -1.69 13.44 -3.58
C ARG A 90 -2.35 14.81 -3.60
N SER A 91 -3.26 15.03 -4.54
CA SER A 91 -4.03 16.25 -4.60
C SER A 91 -5.04 16.22 -3.46
N ASN A 92 -4.74 16.87 -2.34
CA ASN A 92 -5.78 17.38 -1.46
C ASN A 92 -6.41 18.63 -2.13
N ARG A 93 -6.90 18.49 -3.36
CA ARG A 93 -7.74 19.50 -4.01
C ARG A 93 -9.17 19.06 -3.77
N PRO A 94 -9.96 19.79 -2.94
CA PRO A 94 -11.29 19.32 -2.62
C PRO A 94 -12.18 19.29 -3.86
N TYR A 95 -12.14 20.31 -4.73
CA TYR A 95 -12.86 20.41 -6.01
C TYR A 95 -12.23 21.52 -6.89
N PRO A 96 -12.52 21.61 -8.20
CA PRO A 96 -12.05 22.72 -9.04
C PRO A 96 -12.98 23.92 -8.86
N PHE A 97 -12.59 24.88 -8.02
CA PHE A 97 -13.36 26.11 -7.86
C PHE A 97 -13.04 27.07 -9.01
N PHE A 98 -13.96 27.12 -9.98
CA PHE A 98 -14.40 28.29 -10.73
C PHE A 98 -13.34 29.36 -11.06
N ASN A 99 -13.05 29.54 -12.36
CA ASN A 99 -12.59 30.84 -12.85
C ASN A 99 -13.73 31.86 -12.64
N GLU A 100 -13.40 33.07 -12.20
CA GLU A 100 -14.34 34.15 -11.81
C GLU A 100 -15.32 34.61 -12.92
N ARG A 101 -15.33 33.98 -14.09
CA ARG A 101 -16.17 34.36 -15.24
C ARG A 101 -17.53 33.62 -15.32
N GLN A 102 -17.86 32.72 -14.40
CA GLN A 102 -19.09 31.90 -14.52
C GLN A 102 -19.98 31.84 -13.26
N VAL A 103 -20.01 32.87 -12.41
CA VAL A 103 -20.90 32.88 -11.22
C VAL A 103 -22.29 33.48 -11.48
N LEU A 104 -22.60 33.94 -12.71
CA LEU A 104 -23.86 34.64 -13.02
C LEU A 104 -25.04 33.75 -13.46
N ARG A 105 -25.00 32.42 -13.29
CA ARG A 105 -26.02 31.51 -13.83
C ARG A 105 -26.62 30.49 -12.85
N TYR A 106 -26.67 30.80 -11.56
CA TYR A 106 -27.54 30.06 -10.65
C TYR A 106 -28.69 30.95 -10.20
N PRO A 107 -29.91 30.78 -10.75
CA PRO A 107 -31.08 31.46 -10.21
C PRO A 107 -31.39 30.87 -8.84
N CYS A 108 -31.10 31.61 -7.77
CA CYS A 108 -31.58 31.28 -6.44
C CYS A 108 -33.12 31.31 -6.46
N ARG A 109 -33.77 30.14 -6.41
CA ARG A 109 -35.17 30.05 -5.98
C ARG A 109 -35.25 30.57 -4.54
N ARG A 110 -35.88 31.74 -4.34
CA ARG A 110 -36.32 32.17 -3.00
C ARG A 110 -37.44 31.23 -2.54
N PRO A 111 -37.39 30.65 -1.33
CA PRO A 111 -38.57 30.06 -0.72
C PRO A 111 -39.44 31.16 -0.07
N SER A 112 -40.76 30.96 -0.20
CA SER A 112 -41.93 31.73 0.25
C SER A 112 -42.03 33.18 -0.20
#